data_AF-A0A353H2Y0-F1
#
_entry.id   AF-A0A353H2Y0-F1
#
_cell.length_a   1.000
_cell.length_b   1.000
_cell.length_c   1.000
_cell.angle_alpha   90.00
_cell.angle_beta   90.00
_cell.angle_gamma   90.00
#
_symmetry.space_group_name_H-M   'P 1'
#
loop_
_entity.id
_entity.type
_entity.pdbx_description
1 polymer ?
#
loop_
_entity_poly.entity_id
_entity_poly.type
_entity_poly.pdbx_seq_one_letter_code
_entity_poly.pdbx_strand_id
1 'polypeptide(L)'
;MGEPTMNAAPAPVKLPRKKLSFRESIDLPLVVIVFTLFAFGLLMVYSASWQFARGQGNSEFLTVIRQFGFGLLGGVVALVLTFIDYHRYRRWLVPVMVGTLILLLSVILFGKESEFGARRSLFAGSIQPSELAKLVIIIYLSFWLYGKREVLDQWTFGLIPMMLIVGSTAGLILTQPDVSAAATVILLGGVLFFIAGGKLKQLLVVVVVSAVLGFLIVQVNANAMTRLTDYWNGLQNPENASDHVKWSLDAIINGGVFGVGIGRSTTKFIGLPVAPTDSIFA
;
A
#
# COMPACT_ATOMS: atom_id res chain seq x y z
N MET A 1 -69.77 11.81 -8.38
CA MET A 1 -68.57 11.00 -8.06
C MET A 1 -67.40 11.67 -8.75
N GLY A 2 -66.59 12.43 -8.02
CA GLY A 2 -65.39 13.08 -8.55
C GLY A 2 -64.16 12.26 -8.21
N GLU A 3 -63.36 11.90 -9.22
CA GLU A 3 -62.08 11.22 -9.02
C GLU A 3 -61.05 12.17 -8.37
N PRO A 4 -60.23 11.70 -7.42
CA PRO A 4 -59.17 12.51 -6.85
C PRO A 4 -57.99 12.56 -7.82
N THR A 5 -57.72 13.74 -8.37
CA THR A 5 -56.53 14.00 -9.20
C THR A 5 -55.26 13.72 -8.38
N MET A 6 -54.49 12.71 -8.80
CA MET A 6 -53.14 12.47 -8.27
C MET A 6 -52.28 13.72 -8.50
N ASN A 7 -51.95 14.42 -7.41
CA ASN A 7 -50.96 15.49 -7.42
C ASN A 7 -49.62 14.92 -7.93
N ALA A 8 -49.20 15.37 -9.11
CA ALA A 8 -47.87 15.10 -9.64
C ALA A 8 -46.82 15.64 -8.64
N ALA A 9 -45.89 14.78 -8.24
CA ALA A 9 -44.79 15.17 -7.36
C ALA A 9 -43.99 16.31 -7.99
N PRO A 10 -43.62 17.37 -7.24
CA PRO A 10 -42.88 18.49 -7.78
C PRO A 10 -41.51 18.04 -8.31
N ALA A 11 -41.15 18.50 -9.50
CA ALA A 11 -39.87 18.20 -10.14
C ALA A 11 -38.69 18.61 -9.23
N PRO A 12 -37.60 17.82 -9.18
CA PRO A 12 -36.47 18.10 -8.30
C PRO A 12 -35.80 19.43 -8.66
N VAL A 13 -35.79 20.36 -7.71
CA VAL A 13 -35.15 21.68 -7.82
C VAL A 13 -33.64 21.48 -7.95
N LYS A 14 -33.08 21.73 -9.13
CA LYS A 14 -31.63 21.74 -9.36
C LYS A 14 -31.04 23.02 -8.77
N LEU A 15 -30.54 22.94 -7.54
CA LEU A 15 -29.80 24.05 -6.92
C LEU A 15 -28.52 24.34 -7.73
N PRO A 16 -28.18 25.63 -7.96
CA PRO A 16 -26.96 25.99 -8.67
C PRO A 16 -25.73 25.54 -7.86
N ARG A 17 -24.88 24.69 -8.46
CA ARG A 17 -23.62 24.28 -7.84
C ARG A 17 -22.69 25.48 -7.74
N LYS A 18 -22.50 26.00 -6.52
CA LYS A 18 -21.48 27.03 -6.23
C LYS A 18 -20.12 26.44 -6.64
N LYS A 19 -19.46 27.06 -7.62
CA LYS A 19 -18.09 26.68 -7.99
C LYS A 19 -17.18 27.15 -6.85
N LEU A 20 -16.74 26.22 -6.01
CA LEU A 20 -15.74 26.49 -4.97
C LEU A 20 -14.46 27.03 -5.62
N SER A 21 -13.84 28.01 -4.99
CA SER A 21 -12.51 28.48 -5.40
C SER A 21 -11.49 27.33 -5.28
N PHE A 22 -10.44 27.33 -6.11
CA PHE A 22 -9.38 26.31 -6.04
C PHE A 22 -8.78 26.19 -4.63
N ARG A 23 -8.69 27.31 -3.90
CA ARG A 23 -8.23 27.35 -2.50
C ARG A 23 -9.24 26.79 -1.49
N GLU A 24 -10.53 26.86 -1.78
CA GLU A 24 -11.60 26.30 -0.93
C GLU A 24 -11.80 24.79 -1.20
N SER A 25 -11.25 24.29 -2.31
CA SER A 25 -11.36 22.88 -2.72
C SER A 25 -10.20 22.02 -2.20
N ILE A 26 -9.13 22.64 -1.72
CA ILE A 26 -7.95 21.94 -1.18
C ILE A 26 -8.06 21.86 0.34
N ASP A 27 -7.94 20.65 0.87
CA ASP A 27 -7.78 20.39 2.29
C ASP A 27 -6.37 20.82 2.73
N LEU A 28 -6.24 22.11 3.07
CA LEU A 28 -4.96 22.70 3.48
C LEU A 28 -4.34 21.99 4.71
N PRO A 29 -5.11 21.62 5.76
CA PRO A 29 -4.59 20.79 6.84
C PRO A 29 -3.93 19.49 6.36
N LEU A 30 -4.60 18.74 5.48
CA LEU A 30 -4.04 17.50 4.93
C LEU A 30 -2.73 17.76 4.17
N VAL A 31 -2.69 18.81 3.35
CA VAL A 31 -1.48 19.20 2.62
C VAL A 31 -0.32 19.51 3.57
N VAL A 32 -0.57 20.32 4.62
CA VAL A 32 0.45 20.67 5.62
C VAL A 32 0.97 19.42 6.34
N ILE A 33 0.09 18.50 6.73
CA ILE A 33 0.47 17.23 7.37
C ILE A 33 1.38 16.41 6.44
N VAL A 34 0.98 16.23 5.18
CA VAL A 34 1.75 15.47 4.19
C VAL A 34 3.14 16.08 3.97
N PHE A 35 3.23 17.40 3.78
CA PHE A 35 4.53 18.07 3.61
C PHE A 35 5.41 17.98 4.87
N THR A 36 4.82 18.09 6.05
CA THR A 36 5.55 17.97 7.31
C THR A 36 6.11 16.57 7.50
N LEU A 37 5.28 15.53 7.25
CA LEU A 37 5.72 14.14 7.32
C LEU A 37 6.78 13.83 6.26
N PHE A 38 6.67 14.39 5.05
CA PHE A 38 7.67 14.22 4.01
C PHE A 38 9.02 14.88 4.39
N ALA A 39 8.99 16.12 4.90
CA ALA A 39 10.19 16.80 5.36
C ALA A 39 10.86 16.07 6.54
N PHE A 40 10.08 15.61 7.51
CA PHE A 40 10.57 14.80 8.62
C PHE A 40 11.16 13.47 8.12
N GLY A 41 10.50 12.80 7.17
CA GLY A 41 11.01 11.59 6.52
C GLY A 41 12.36 11.81 5.85
N LEU A 42 12.56 12.91 5.14
CA LEU A 42 13.87 13.25 4.53
C LEU A 42 14.97 13.44 5.58
N LEU A 43 14.66 14.07 6.71
CA LEU A 43 15.59 14.20 7.83
C LEU A 43 15.98 12.83 8.40
N MET A 44 15.02 11.91 8.53
CA MET A 44 15.28 10.54 9.00
C MET A 44 16.10 9.73 7.99
N VAL A 45 15.79 9.83 6.70
CA VAL A 45 16.61 9.21 5.63
C VAL A 45 18.05 9.69 5.71
N TYR A 46 18.28 10.99 5.90
CA TYR A 46 19.64 11.53 6.07
C TYR A 46 20.33 10.91 7.29
N SER A 47 19.67 10.94 8.46
CA SER A 47 20.20 10.41 9.72
C SER A 47 20.62 8.93 9.64
N ALA A 48 19.85 8.13 8.90
CA ALA A 48 20.06 6.69 8.73
C ALA A 48 21.04 6.34 7.59
N SER A 49 21.13 7.14 6.53
CA SER A 49 21.85 6.75 5.30
C SER A 49 23.22 7.39 5.10
N TRP A 50 23.57 8.48 5.80
CA TRP A 50 24.79 9.25 5.51
C TRP A 50 26.08 8.40 5.60
N GLN A 51 26.22 7.55 6.62
CA GLN A 51 27.38 6.67 6.76
C GLN A 51 27.40 5.54 5.74
N PHE A 52 26.24 4.95 5.46
CA PHE A 52 26.11 3.89 4.45
C PHE A 52 26.49 4.41 3.05
N ALA A 53 26.13 5.65 2.73
CA ALA A 53 26.54 6.32 1.50
C ALA A 53 28.04 6.58 1.48
N ARG A 54 28.62 7.08 2.58
CA ARG A 54 30.07 7.35 2.71
C ARG A 54 30.91 6.08 2.61
N GLY A 55 30.46 4.97 3.21
CA GLY A 55 31.12 3.67 3.14
C GLY A 55 31.18 3.06 1.74
N GLN A 56 30.28 3.48 0.84
CA GLN A 56 30.27 3.09 -0.58
C GLN A 56 30.98 4.10 -1.49
N GLY A 57 31.65 5.11 -0.93
CA GLY A 57 32.31 6.17 -1.70
C GLY A 57 31.35 7.17 -2.36
N ASN A 58 30.06 7.17 -1.98
CA ASN A 58 29.07 8.12 -2.48
C ASN A 58 29.01 9.38 -1.61
N SER A 59 28.43 10.45 -2.18
CA SER A 59 28.07 11.64 -1.39
C SER A 59 27.07 11.29 -0.30
N GLU A 60 27.28 11.82 0.91
CA GLU A 60 26.42 11.64 2.09
C GLU A 60 24.96 12.04 1.82
N PHE A 61 24.74 12.94 0.85
CA PHE A 61 23.42 13.44 0.47
C PHE A 61 22.77 12.69 -0.69
N LEU A 62 23.45 11.73 -1.34
CA LEU A 62 22.95 11.10 -2.57
C LEU A 62 21.57 10.47 -2.39
N THR A 63 21.37 9.74 -1.29
CA THR A 63 20.09 9.08 -0.97
C THR A 63 18.97 10.10 -0.72
N VAL A 64 19.28 11.18 -0.01
CA VAL A 64 18.33 12.25 0.31
C VAL A 64 17.92 13.01 -0.96
N ILE A 65 18.88 13.34 -1.83
CA ILE A 65 18.62 14.04 -3.10
C ILE A 65 17.73 13.19 -4.01
N ARG A 66 17.99 11.87 -4.08
CA ARG A 66 17.13 10.93 -4.83
C ARG A 66 15.72 10.90 -4.25
N GLN A 67 15.58 10.76 -2.93
CA GLN A 67 14.28 10.73 -2.27
C GLN A 67 13.50 12.03 -2.46
N PHE A 68 14.19 13.18 -2.38
CA PHE A 68 13.61 14.49 -2.65
C PHE A 68 13.12 14.59 -4.10
N GLY A 69 13.92 14.13 -5.07
CA GLY A 69 13.53 14.09 -6.48
C GLY A 69 12.27 13.25 -6.74
N PHE A 70 12.19 12.04 -6.16
CA PHE A 70 10.99 11.21 -6.27
C PHE A 70 9.77 11.82 -5.56
N GLY A 71 9.97 12.46 -4.40
CA GLY A 71 8.90 13.17 -3.71
C GLY A 71 8.37 14.37 -4.51
N LEU A 72 9.24 15.14 -5.15
CA LEU A 72 8.84 16.21 -6.07
C LEU A 72 8.06 15.66 -7.27
N LEU A 73 8.55 14.58 -7.90
CA LEU A 73 7.85 13.92 -8.99
C LEU A 73 6.44 13.48 -8.55
N GLY A 74 6.32 12.83 -7.39
CA GLY A 74 5.04 12.43 -6.80
C GLY A 74 4.12 13.61 -6.51
N GLY A 75 4.67 14.71 -5.99
CA GLY A 75 3.94 15.96 -5.74
C GLY A 75 3.42 16.61 -7.03
N VAL A 76 4.21 16.63 -8.10
CA VAL A 76 3.79 17.12 -9.42
C VAL A 76 2.69 16.23 -9.98
N VAL A 77 2.82 14.90 -9.90
CA VAL A 77 1.78 13.96 -10.33
C VAL A 77 0.49 14.18 -9.55
N ALA A 78 0.56 14.29 -8.23
CA ALA A 78 -0.59 14.57 -7.38
C ALA A 78 -1.27 15.88 -7.77
N LEU A 79 -0.50 16.95 -7.99
CA LEU A 79 -1.01 18.25 -8.44
C LEU A 79 -1.71 18.13 -9.79
N VAL A 80 -1.12 17.45 -10.78
CA VAL A 80 -1.75 17.24 -12.09
C VAL A 80 -3.07 16.48 -11.95
N LEU A 81 -3.12 15.42 -11.13
CA LEU A 81 -4.33 14.64 -10.89
C LEU A 81 -5.45 15.47 -10.26
N THR A 82 -5.16 16.53 -9.47
CA THR A 82 -6.21 17.41 -8.91
C THR A 82 -6.99 18.18 -9.98
N PHE A 83 -6.40 18.41 -11.15
CA PHE A 83 -7.06 19.10 -12.27
C PHE A 83 -7.89 18.15 -13.15
N ILE A 84 -7.82 16.84 -12.92
CA ILE A 84 -8.53 15.85 -13.71
C ILE A 84 -9.80 15.43 -12.98
N ASP A 85 -10.95 15.60 -13.64
CA ASP A 85 -12.23 15.13 -13.11
C ASP A 85 -12.23 13.60 -12.98
N TYR A 86 -12.38 13.12 -11.74
CA TYR A 86 -12.38 11.70 -11.42
C TYR A 86 -13.47 10.90 -12.16
N HIS A 87 -14.57 11.54 -12.61
CA HIS A 87 -15.58 10.86 -13.41
C HIS A 87 -15.02 10.35 -14.75
N ARG A 88 -13.97 11.01 -15.28
CA ARG A 88 -13.29 10.57 -16.51
C ARG A 88 -12.50 9.29 -16.29
N TYR A 89 -12.11 8.96 -15.05
CA TYR A 89 -11.39 7.73 -14.75
C TYR A 89 -12.22 6.51 -15.11
N ARG A 90 -13.56 6.55 -14.98
CA ARG A 90 -14.45 5.41 -15.26
C ARG A 90 -14.19 4.75 -16.62
N ARG A 91 -13.88 5.53 -17.66
CA ARG A 91 -13.58 5.00 -19.01
C ARG A 91 -12.23 4.27 -19.07
N TRP A 92 -11.26 4.72 -18.29
CA TRP A 92 -9.89 4.22 -18.31
C TRP A 92 -9.61 3.16 -17.24
N LEU A 93 -10.46 3.02 -16.22
CA LEU A 93 -10.23 2.12 -15.09
C LEU A 93 -10.08 0.65 -15.51
N VAL A 94 -10.93 0.16 -16.42
CA VAL A 94 -10.81 -1.22 -16.90
C VAL A 94 -9.50 -1.42 -17.69
N PRO A 95 -9.16 -0.59 -18.70
CA PRO A 95 -7.86 -0.66 -19.36
C PRO A 95 -6.66 -0.55 -18.40
N VAL A 96 -6.70 0.35 -17.44
CA VAL A 96 -5.61 0.56 -16.47
C VAL A 96 -5.47 -0.65 -15.54
N MET A 97 -6.58 -1.21 -15.07
CA MET A 97 -6.56 -2.44 -14.26
C MET A 97 -5.97 -3.62 -15.06
N VAL A 98 -6.43 -3.83 -16.30
CA VAL A 98 -5.89 -4.88 -17.18
C VAL A 98 -4.41 -4.64 -17.46
N GLY A 99 -4.01 -3.41 -17.78
CA GLY A 99 -2.61 -3.04 -17.97
C GLY A 99 -1.76 -3.30 -16.73
N THR A 100 -2.31 -3.09 -15.54
CA THR A 100 -1.63 -3.37 -14.26
C THR A 100 -1.48 -4.86 -14.02
N LEU A 101 -2.49 -5.68 -14.32
CA LEU A 101 -2.39 -7.14 -14.27
C LEU A 101 -1.35 -7.67 -15.27
N ILE A 102 -1.32 -7.13 -16.49
CA ILE A 102 -0.30 -7.45 -17.50
C ILE A 102 1.10 -7.05 -16.99
N LEU A 103 1.22 -5.89 -16.34
CA LEU A 103 2.49 -5.44 -15.78
C LEU A 103 2.95 -6.39 -14.65
N LEU A 104 2.05 -6.81 -13.75
CA LEU A 104 2.36 -7.81 -12.73
C LEU A 104 2.79 -9.15 -13.36
N LEU A 105 2.12 -9.60 -14.43
CA LEU A 105 2.52 -10.79 -15.18
C LEU A 105 3.90 -10.62 -15.82
N SER A 106 4.19 -9.44 -16.36
CA SER A 106 5.49 -9.15 -17.00
C SER A 106 6.65 -9.21 -16.00
N VAL A 107 6.44 -8.86 -14.73
CA VAL A 107 7.45 -9.00 -13.68
C VAL A 107 7.78 -10.46 -13.41
N ILE A 108 6.78 -11.35 -13.46
CA ILE A 108 7.01 -12.79 -13.26
C ILE A 108 7.92 -13.34 -14.38
N LEU A 109 7.69 -12.89 -15.62
CA LEU A 109 8.41 -13.37 -16.81
C LEU A 109 9.79 -12.74 -16.98
N PHE A 110 9.91 -11.44 -16.74
CA PHE A 110 11.10 -10.63 -17.09
C PHE A 110 11.77 -9.97 -15.88
N GLY A 111 11.20 -10.08 -14.68
CA GLY A 111 11.75 -9.50 -13.46
C GLY A 111 13.09 -10.12 -13.12
N LYS A 112 14.08 -9.27 -12.85
CA LYS A 112 15.38 -9.70 -12.33
C LYS A 112 15.24 -10.06 -10.85
N GLU A 113 15.92 -11.11 -10.41
CA GLU A 113 16.03 -11.42 -8.98
C GLU A 113 16.74 -10.27 -8.28
N SER A 114 16.13 -9.72 -7.23
CA SER A 114 16.81 -8.76 -6.36
C SER A 114 17.89 -9.46 -5.53
N GLU A 115 18.78 -8.69 -4.90
CA GLU A 115 19.80 -9.19 -3.97
C GLU A 115 19.22 -10.05 -2.83
N PHE A 116 17.92 -9.93 -2.54
CA PHE A 116 17.20 -10.70 -1.52
C PHE A 116 16.33 -11.83 -2.09
N GLY A 117 16.61 -12.27 -3.33
CA GLY A 117 15.95 -13.43 -3.96
C GLY A 117 14.51 -13.19 -4.41
N ALA A 118 14.07 -11.93 -4.53
CA ALA A 118 12.70 -11.61 -4.92
C ALA A 118 12.64 -10.87 -6.27
N ARG A 119 11.94 -11.44 -7.25
CA ARG A 119 11.66 -10.79 -8.55
C ARG A 119 10.53 -9.77 -8.39
N ARG A 120 10.81 -8.63 -7.74
CA ARG A 120 9.79 -7.62 -7.37
C ARG A 120 9.87 -6.31 -8.15
N SER A 121 10.95 -6.06 -8.89
CA SER A 121 11.18 -4.76 -9.51
C SER A 121 11.58 -4.84 -10.97
N LEU A 122 11.13 -3.85 -11.73
CA LEU A 122 11.65 -3.52 -13.04
C LEU A 122 12.64 -2.35 -12.90
N PHE A 123 13.60 -2.24 -13.83
CA PHE A 123 14.63 -1.19 -13.83
C PHE A 123 15.50 -1.17 -12.55
N ALA A 124 16.07 -2.32 -12.18
CA ALA A 124 17.05 -2.44 -11.08
C ALA A 124 16.56 -1.87 -9.73
N GLY A 125 15.32 -2.18 -9.34
CA GLY A 125 14.75 -1.72 -8.06
C GLY A 125 13.86 -0.49 -8.13
N SER A 126 13.81 0.23 -9.26
CA SER A 126 13.18 1.57 -9.28
C SER A 126 11.66 1.57 -9.47
N ILE A 127 11.08 0.56 -10.11
CA ILE A 127 9.62 0.48 -10.32
C ILE A 127 9.12 -0.86 -9.79
N GLN A 128 8.23 -0.80 -8.81
CA GLN A 128 7.58 -1.96 -8.21
C GLN A 128 6.11 -2.00 -8.64
N PRO A 129 5.73 -2.87 -9.59
CA PRO A 129 4.36 -2.95 -10.08
C PRO A 129 3.31 -3.29 -9.01
N SER A 130 3.70 -3.94 -7.91
CA SER A 130 2.79 -4.19 -6.78
C SER A 130 2.35 -2.89 -6.07
N GLU A 131 3.17 -1.84 -6.06
CA GLU A 131 2.79 -0.51 -5.54
C GLU A 131 1.71 0.15 -6.42
N LEU A 132 1.90 0.11 -7.74
CA LEU A 132 0.90 0.61 -8.69
C LEU A 132 -0.41 -0.21 -8.57
N ALA A 133 -0.30 -1.53 -8.42
CA ALA A 133 -1.45 -2.40 -8.25
C ALA A 133 -2.31 -2.06 -7.03
N LYS A 134 -1.70 -1.71 -5.89
CA LYS A 134 -2.43 -1.24 -4.70
C LYS A 134 -3.26 0.01 -5.00
N LEU A 135 -2.70 1.01 -5.68
CA LEU A 135 -3.45 2.22 -6.03
C LEU A 135 -4.57 1.93 -7.05
N VAL A 136 -4.25 1.22 -8.13
CA VAL A 136 -5.20 0.94 -9.20
C VAL A 136 -6.36 0.09 -8.70
N ILE A 137 -6.10 -0.93 -7.89
CA ILE A 137 -7.16 -1.81 -7.39
C ILE A 137 -8.11 -1.07 -6.46
N ILE A 138 -7.62 -0.17 -5.58
CA ILE A 138 -8.48 0.64 -4.70
C ILE A 138 -9.44 1.46 -5.55
N ILE A 139 -8.92 2.21 -6.53
CA ILE A 139 -9.75 3.08 -7.37
C ILE A 139 -10.74 2.23 -8.19
N TYR A 140 -10.27 1.13 -8.79
CA TYR A 140 -11.12 0.21 -9.54
C TYR A 140 -12.26 -0.35 -8.68
N LEU A 141 -11.93 -0.84 -7.48
CA LEU A 141 -12.90 -1.38 -6.53
C LEU A 141 -13.89 -0.33 -6.05
N SER A 142 -13.46 0.90 -5.76
CA SER A 142 -14.38 1.97 -5.37
C SER A 142 -15.46 2.22 -6.42
N PHE A 143 -15.10 2.27 -7.70
CA PHE A 143 -16.06 2.44 -8.80
C PHE A 143 -16.93 1.19 -9.02
N TRP A 144 -16.32 0.01 -8.96
CA TRP A 144 -17.04 -1.24 -9.17
C TRP A 144 -18.07 -1.51 -8.05
N LEU A 145 -17.66 -1.32 -6.79
CA LEU A 145 -18.52 -1.46 -5.61
C LEU A 145 -19.66 -0.43 -5.62
N TYR A 146 -19.37 0.82 -5.99
CA TYR A 146 -20.42 1.84 -6.13
C TYR A 146 -21.50 1.42 -7.15
N GLY A 147 -21.09 0.85 -8.29
CA GLY A 147 -22.01 0.36 -9.31
C GLY A 147 -22.74 -0.94 -8.94
N LYS A 148 -22.25 -1.69 -7.95
CA LYS A 148 -22.81 -2.99 -7.51
C LYS A 148 -23.45 -2.94 -6.12
N ARG A 149 -23.52 -1.78 -5.47
CA ARG A 149 -24.00 -1.59 -4.09
C ARG A 149 -25.32 -2.28 -3.77
N GLU A 150 -26.24 -2.36 -4.73
CA GLU A 150 -27.57 -2.95 -4.55
C GLU A 150 -27.56 -4.48 -4.47
N VAL A 151 -26.48 -5.13 -4.92
CA VAL A 151 -26.34 -6.60 -4.98
C VAL A 151 -25.14 -7.11 -4.17
N LEU A 152 -24.43 -6.24 -3.43
CA LEU A 152 -23.27 -6.64 -2.63
C LEU A 152 -23.63 -7.62 -1.51
N ASP A 153 -24.87 -7.56 -1.05
CA ASP A 153 -25.41 -8.41 0.00
C ASP A 153 -25.64 -9.86 -0.46
N GLN A 154 -25.55 -10.11 -1.78
CA GLN A 154 -25.65 -11.41 -2.43
C GLN A 154 -24.26 -12.04 -2.63
N TRP A 155 -24.16 -13.35 -2.42
CA TRP A 155 -22.91 -14.08 -2.54
C TRP A 155 -22.40 -14.13 -3.99
N THR A 156 -23.31 -14.46 -4.93
CA THR A 156 -22.97 -14.71 -6.33
C THR A 156 -22.61 -13.45 -7.10
N PHE A 157 -23.26 -12.33 -6.79
CA PHE A 157 -23.11 -11.08 -7.54
C PHE A 157 -22.29 -10.01 -6.80
N GLY A 158 -22.07 -10.17 -5.50
CA GLY A 158 -21.23 -9.31 -4.67
C GLY A 158 -19.89 -9.95 -4.33
N LEU A 159 -19.90 -10.94 -3.44
CA LEU A 159 -18.68 -11.51 -2.86
C LEU A 159 -17.83 -12.28 -3.88
N ILE A 160 -18.41 -13.13 -4.73
CA ILE A 160 -17.63 -13.94 -5.68
C ILE A 160 -16.84 -13.06 -6.67
N PRO A 161 -17.46 -12.08 -7.37
CA PRO A 161 -16.71 -11.17 -8.25
C PRO A 161 -15.64 -10.38 -7.50
N MET A 162 -15.94 -9.94 -6.27
CA MET A 162 -14.97 -9.25 -5.42
C MET A 162 -13.75 -10.13 -5.12
N MET A 163 -13.97 -11.37 -4.71
CA MET A 163 -12.90 -12.34 -4.46
C MET A 163 -12.11 -12.66 -5.72
N LEU A 164 -12.73 -12.68 -6.89
CA LEU A 164 -12.01 -12.87 -8.15
C LEU A 164 -11.10 -11.70 -8.47
N ILE A 165 -11.58 -10.45 -8.34
CA ILE A 165 -10.77 -9.25 -8.62
C ILE A 165 -9.61 -9.13 -7.62
N VAL A 166 -9.91 -9.21 -6.32
CA VAL A 166 -8.91 -9.11 -5.25
C VAL A 166 -7.98 -10.30 -5.27
N GLY A 167 -8.51 -11.52 -5.38
CA GLY A 167 -7.75 -12.76 -5.36
C GLY A 167 -6.85 -12.93 -6.56
N SER A 168 -7.27 -12.54 -7.77
CA SER A 168 -6.39 -12.54 -8.94
C SER A 168 -5.23 -11.56 -8.77
N THR A 169 -5.51 -10.33 -8.29
CA THR A 169 -4.46 -9.32 -8.07
C THR A 169 -3.50 -9.74 -6.96
N ALA A 170 -4.02 -10.14 -5.79
CA ALA A 170 -3.22 -10.60 -4.67
C ALA A 170 -2.45 -11.88 -5.00
N GLY A 171 -3.05 -12.81 -5.74
CA GLY A 171 -2.41 -14.02 -6.22
C GLY A 171 -1.19 -13.72 -7.11
N LEU A 172 -1.33 -12.81 -8.08
CA LEU A 172 -0.20 -12.38 -8.91
C LEU A 172 0.90 -11.71 -8.08
N ILE A 173 0.53 -10.89 -7.08
CA ILE A 173 1.52 -10.26 -6.19
C ILE A 173 2.25 -11.32 -5.33
N LEU A 174 1.55 -12.34 -4.84
CA LEU A 174 2.16 -13.44 -4.07
C LEU A 174 3.17 -14.25 -4.89
N THR A 175 2.96 -14.39 -6.20
CA THR A 175 3.94 -15.04 -7.09
C THR A 175 5.23 -14.23 -7.27
N GLN A 176 5.24 -12.94 -6.90
CA GLN A 176 6.43 -12.07 -6.84
C GLN A 176 7.08 -12.07 -5.44
N PRO A 177 6.99 -13.20 -4.73
CA PRO A 177 7.11 -13.35 -3.27
C PRO A 177 6.73 -12.14 -2.39
N ASP A 178 5.77 -11.29 -2.74
CA ASP A 178 5.45 -10.05 -1.99
C ASP A 178 4.22 -10.21 -1.09
N VAL A 179 4.42 -10.81 0.09
CA VAL A 179 3.33 -11.15 1.02
C VAL A 179 2.66 -9.91 1.62
N SER A 180 3.42 -8.85 1.93
CA SER A 180 2.89 -7.64 2.55
C SER A 180 2.01 -6.85 1.57
N ALA A 181 2.42 -6.72 0.31
CA ALA A 181 1.60 -6.06 -0.70
C ALA A 181 0.30 -6.84 -0.97
N ALA A 182 0.36 -8.17 -1.05
CA ALA A 182 -0.84 -9.00 -1.23
C ALA A 182 -1.81 -8.89 -0.06
N ALA A 183 -1.30 -8.96 1.17
CA ALA A 183 -2.11 -8.78 2.38
C ALA A 183 -2.76 -7.39 2.42
N THR A 184 -2.04 -6.35 2.01
CA THR A 184 -2.57 -4.98 1.91
C THR A 184 -3.73 -4.90 0.92
N VAL A 185 -3.61 -5.51 -0.25
CA VAL A 185 -4.67 -5.55 -1.27
C VAL A 185 -5.92 -6.29 -0.75
N ILE A 186 -5.74 -7.43 -0.07
CA ILE A 186 -6.84 -8.19 0.53
C ILE A 186 -7.54 -7.37 1.61
N LEU A 187 -6.77 -6.76 2.52
CA LEU A 187 -7.29 -5.94 3.61
C LEU A 187 -8.08 -4.75 3.09
N LEU A 188 -7.49 -3.97 2.18
CA LEU A 188 -8.14 -2.79 1.59
C LEU A 188 -9.38 -3.17 0.80
N GLY A 189 -9.33 -4.27 0.04
CA GLY A 189 -10.50 -4.82 -0.64
C GLY A 189 -11.62 -5.17 0.33
N GLY A 190 -11.30 -5.86 1.43
CA GLY A 190 -12.26 -6.21 2.48
C GLY A 190 -12.89 -4.99 3.15
N VAL A 191 -12.06 -3.99 3.50
CA VAL A 191 -12.53 -2.72 4.09
C VAL A 191 -13.46 -1.98 3.13
N LEU A 192 -13.08 -1.85 1.86
CA LEU A 192 -13.93 -1.19 0.85
C LEU A 192 -15.25 -1.95 0.64
N PHE A 193 -15.22 -3.29 0.63
CA PHE A 193 -16.42 -4.11 0.51
C PHE A 193 -17.38 -3.88 1.67
N PHE A 194 -16.86 -3.84 2.90
CA PHE A 194 -17.65 -3.58 4.09
C PHE A 194 -18.26 -2.18 4.07
N ILE A 195 -17.47 -1.15 3.75
CA ILE A 195 -17.94 0.24 3.62
C ILE A 195 -19.02 0.38 2.54
N ALA A 196 -18.91 -0.37 1.44
CA ALA A 196 -19.88 -0.33 0.35
C ALA A 196 -21.24 -1.00 0.68
N GLY A 197 -21.36 -1.66 1.84
CA GLY A 197 -22.60 -2.32 2.28
C GLY A 197 -22.53 -3.85 2.30
N GLY A 198 -21.34 -4.44 2.15
CA GLY A 198 -21.13 -5.88 2.27
C GLY A 198 -21.43 -6.40 3.69
N LYS A 199 -21.97 -7.62 3.79
CA LYS A 199 -22.34 -8.22 5.09
C LYS A 199 -21.10 -8.65 5.87
N LEU A 200 -21.08 -8.48 7.19
CA LEU A 200 -19.95 -8.91 8.03
C LEU A 200 -19.62 -10.41 7.88
N LYS A 201 -20.65 -11.26 7.70
CA LYS A 201 -20.48 -12.70 7.45
C LYS A 201 -19.65 -12.99 6.19
N GLN A 202 -19.83 -12.19 5.14
CA GLN A 202 -19.08 -12.30 3.90
C GLN A 202 -17.61 -11.91 4.12
N LEU A 203 -17.36 -10.87 4.93
CA LEU A 203 -16.00 -10.45 5.29
C LEU A 203 -15.27 -11.55 6.09
N LEU A 204 -15.95 -12.20 7.04
CA LEU A 204 -15.39 -13.33 7.79
C LEU A 204 -14.96 -14.48 6.87
N VAL A 205 -15.74 -14.78 5.83
CA VAL A 205 -15.35 -15.79 4.83
C VAL A 205 -14.08 -15.38 4.10
N VAL A 206 -13.95 -14.12 3.67
CA VAL A 206 -12.73 -13.64 3.02
C VAL A 206 -11.51 -13.79 3.92
N VAL A 207 -11.64 -13.44 5.22
CA VAL A 207 -10.57 -13.60 6.21
C VAL A 207 -10.17 -15.06 6.38
N VAL A 208 -11.15 -15.95 6.58
CA VAL A 208 -10.89 -17.39 6.76
C VAL A 208 -10.25 -18.00 5.51
N VAL A 209 -10.78 -17.71 4.32
CA VAL A 209 -10.21 -18.21 3.06
C VAL A 209 -8.78 -17.70 2.87
N SER A 210 -8.53 -16.41 3.12
CA SER A 210 -7.19 -15.82 3.01
C SER A 210 -6.22 -16.42 4.02
N ALA A 211 -6.66 -16.70 5.25
CA ALA A 211 -5.85 -17.33 6.29
C ALA A 211 -5.49 -18.79 5.93
N VAL A 212 -6.46 -19.56 5.44
CA VAL A 212 -6.24 -20.95 4.98
C VAL A 212 -5.25 -20.97 3.81
N LEU A 213 -5.46 -20.13 2.79
CA LEU A 213 -4.55 -20.03 1.65
C LEU A 213 -3.15 -19.58 2.09
N GLY A 214 -3.06 -18.60 2.98
CA GLY A 214 -1.79 -18.14 3.55
C GLY A 214 -1.05 -19.25 4.28
N PHE A 215 -1.76 -20.03 5.11
CA PHE A 215 -1.19 -21.18 5.81
C PHE A 215 -0.66 -22.23 4.83
N LEU A 216 -1.43 -22.58 3.80
CA LEU A 216 -0.99 -23.53 2.77
C LEU A 216 0.26 -23.04 2.02
N ILE A 217 0.34 -21.75 1.70
CA ILE A 217 1.51 -21.16 1.04
C ILE A 217 2.75 -21.27 1.93
N VAL A 218 2.62 -21.01 3.22
CA VAL A 218 3.73 -21.13 4.18
C VAL A 218 4.26 -22.57 4.22
N GLN A 219 3.39 -23.57 4.15
CA GLN A 219 3.79 -24.99 4.14
C GLN A 219 4.59 -25.39 2.89
N VAL A 220 4.30 -24.77 1.75
CA VAL A 220 4.97 -25.11 0.48
C VAL A 220 6.27 -24.32 0.30
N ASN A 221 6.36 -23.12 0.88
CA ASN A 221 7.51 -22.24 0.70
C ASN A 221 8.49 -22.36 1.88
N ALA A 222 9.63 -23.02 1.64
CA ALA A 222 10.69 -23.21 2.64
C ALA A 222 11.14 -21.89 3.29
N ASN A 223 11.30 -20.82 2.51
CA ASN A 223 11.70 -19.51 3.03
C ASN A 223 10.63 -18.91 3.94
N ALA A 224 9.35 -19.09 3.61
CA ALA A 224 8.25 -18.62 4.44
C ALA A 224 8.16 -19.39 5.75
N MET A 225 8.37 -20.72 5.70
CA MET A 225 8.41 -21.57 6.89
C MET A 225 9.57 -21.17 7.82
N THR A 226 10.79 -21.02 7.30
CA THR A 226 11.95 -20.58 8.09
C THR A 226 11.68 -19.24 8.78
N ARG A 227 11.14 -18.25 8.05
CA ARG A 227 10.77 -16.96 8.65
C ARG A 227 9.71 -17.07 9.74
N LEU A 228 8.71 -17.94 9.57
CA LEU A 228 7.68 -18.17 10.59
C LEU A 228 8.27 -18.84 11.83
N THR A 229 9.14 -19.84 11.64
CA THR A 229 9.84 -20.52 12.73
C THR A 229 10.80 -19.58 13.46
N ASP A 230 11.59 -18.78 12.74
CA ASP A 230 12.49 -17.78 13.33
C ASP A 230 11.72 -16.71 14.12
N TYR A 231 10.57 -16.27 13.59
CA TYR A 231 9.68 -15.35 14.30
C TYR A 231 9.11 -15.97 15.58
N TRP A 232 8.61 -17.21 15.50
CA TRP A 232 8.06 -17.93 16.65
C TRP A 232 9.11 -18.20 17.72
N ASN A 233 10.30 -18.65 17.31
CA ASN A 233 11.43 -18.87 18.21
C ASN A 233 11.89 -17.55 18.85
N GLY A 234 11.89 -16.46 18.10
CA GLY A 234 12.21 -15.12 18.61
C GLY A 234 11.21 -14.61 19.65
N LEU A 235 9.92 -14.96 19.53
CA LEU A 235 8.91 -14.65 20.55
C LEU A 235 9.14 -15.43 21.85
N GLN A 236 9.65 -16.65 21.77
CA GLN A 236 9.95 -17.48 22.95
C GLN A 236 11.26 -17.07 23.62
N ASN A 237 12.31 -16.84 22.83
CA ASN A 237 13.60 -16.36 23.29
C ASN A 237 14.19 -15.37 22.27
N PRO A 238 14.38 -14.09 22.64
CA PRO A 238 15.00 -13.08 21.78
C PRO A 238 16.39 -13.47 21.25
N GLU A 239 17.14 -14.33 21.94
CA GLU A 239 18.45 -14.82 21.49
C GLU A 239 18.36 -15.75 20.27
N ASN A 240 17.19 -16.38 20.05
CA ASN A 240 16.91 -17.22 18.88
C ASN A 240 16.24 -16.45 17.75
N ALA A 241 16.00 -15.15 17.91
CA ALA A 241 15.43 -14.32 16.86
C ALA A 241 16.46 -14.06 15.73
N SER A 242 15.95 -13.73 14.54
CA SER A 242 16.79 -13.24 13.44
C SER A 242 17.60 -12.00 13.86
N ASP A 243 18.78 -11.81 13.27
CA ASP A 243 19.66 -10.67 13.59
C ASP A 243 18.97 -9.32 13.39
N HIS A 244 18.11 -9.22 12.37
CA HIS A 244 17.26 -8.06 12.15
C HIS A 244 16.37 -7.71 13.34
N VAL A 245 15.76 -8.70 13.99
CA VAL A 245 14.91 -8.50 15.16
C VAL A 245 15.75 -8.11 16.38
N LYS A 246 16.91 -8.76 16.57
CA LYS A 246 17.84 -8.43 17.66
C LYS A 246 18.34 -7.00 17.58
N TRP A 247 18.78 -6.56 16.41
CA TRP A 247 19.24 -5.19 16.22
C TRP A 247 18.10 -4.17 16.30
N SER A 248 16.90 -4.52 15.83
CA SER A 248 15.72 -3.65 16.02
C SER A 248 15.37 -3.49 17.50
N LEU A 249 15.49 -4.55 18.30
CA LEU A 249 15.28 -4.52 19.74
C LEU A 249 16.38 -3.70 20.45
N ASP A 250 17.64 -3.91 20.08
CA ASP A 250 18.77 -3.13 20.59
C ASP A 250 18.62 -1.63 20.31
N ALA A 251 18.15 -1.26 19.12
CA ALA A 251 17.84 0.13 18.78
C ALA A 251 16.76 0.73 19.67
N ILE A 252 15.70 -0.04 20.00
CA ILE A 252 14.63 0.42 20.90
C ILE A 252 15.16 0.57 22.33
N ILE A 253 15.95 -0.39 22.82
CA ILE A 253 16.52 -0.38 24.18
C ILE A 253 17.46 0.82 24.36
N ASN A 254 18.36 1.04 23.40
CA ASN A 254 19.33 2.13 23.44
C ASN A 254 18.71 3.48 23.08
N GLY A 255 17.67 3.48 22.24
CA GLY A 255 16.96 4.67 21.77
C GLY A 255 16.02 5.28 22.81
N GLY A 256 15.35 4.45 23.61
CA GLY A 256 14.31 4.89 24.53
C GLY A 256 13.09 5.50 23.83
N VAL A 257 12.09 5.94 24.60
CA VAL A 257 10.79 6.43 24.07
C VAL A 257 10.92 7.71 23.23
N PHE A 258 11.88 8.57 23.57
CA PHE A 258 12.10 9.86 22.89
C PHE A 258 13.22 9.81 21.85
N GLY A 259 13.89 8.66 21.69
CA GLY A 259 15.09 8.54 20.87
C GLY A 259 16.32 9.21 21.51
N VAL A 260 17.49 8.88 20.99
CA VAL A 260 18.78 9.49 21.39
C VAL A 260 19.12 10.77 20.62
N GLY A 261 18.25 11.16 19.68
CA GLY A 261 18.43 12.32 18.80
C GLY A 261 19.05 11.98 17.44
N ILE A 262 18.90 12.91 16.49
CA ILE A 262 19.33 12.74 15.10
C ILE A 262 20.82 12.46 15.04
N GLY A 263 21.21 11.44 14.28
CA GLY A 263 22.62 11.08 14.11
C GLY A 263 23.25 10.27 15.25
N ARG A 264 22.59 10.15 16.42
CA ARG A 264 23.19 9.63 17.66
C ARG A 264 22.94 8.15 17.96
N SER A 265 22.03 7.48 17.24
CA SER A 265 21.83 6.02 17.37
C SER A 265 23.13 5.29 17.04
N THR A 266 23.62 4.47 17.97
CA THR A 266 24.83 3.66 17.80
C THR A 266 24.54 2.32 17.13
N THR A 267 23.31 1.84 17.21
CA THR A 267 22.85 0.58 16.63
C THR A 267 22.95 0.57 15.10
N LYS A 268 22.85 1.74 14.45
CA LYS A 268 23.12 1.87 13.01
C LYS A 268 24.58 1.62 12.60
N PHE A 269 25.52 1.67 13.55
CA PHE A 269 26.96 1.46 13.30
C PHE A 269 27.38 -0.01 13.41
N ILE A 270 26.59 -0.85 14.07
CA ILE A 270 26.89 -2.27 14.29
C ILE A 270 26.31 -3.19 13.19
N GLY A 271 25.84 -2.61 12.08
CA GLY A 271 25.47 -3.37 10.89
C GLY A 271 23.98 -3.70 10.77
N LEU A 272 23.08 -2.78 11.14
CA LEU A 272 21.66 -2.87 10.77
C LEU A 272 21.54 -3.08 9.24
N PRO A 273 21.11 -4.26 8.75
CA PRO A 273 21.01 -4.51 7.34
C PRO A 273 19.86 -3.67 6.81
N VAL A 274 20.07 -3.09 5.63
CA VAL A 274 19.10 -2.19 4.96
C VAL A 274 18.59 -1.04 5.84
N ALA A 275 19.47 -0.46 6.68
CA ALA A 275 19.14 0.68 7.56
C ALA A 275 18.39 1.85 6.88
N PRO A 276 18.69 2.25 5.61
CA PRO A 276 17.95 3.31 4.94
C PRO A 276 16.51 2.96 4.55
N THR A 277 16.11 1.69 4.55
CA THR A 277 14.76 1.25 4.14
C THR A 277 13.97 0.68 5.31
N ASP A 278 14.37 -0.47 5.85
CA ASP A 278 13.52 -1.28 6.74
C ASP A 278 13.75 -0.93 8.23
N SER A 279 14.78 -0.13 8.53
CA SER A 279 15.15 0.28 9.89
C SER A 279 15.30 1.80 10.03
N ILE A 280 14.57 2.58 9.23
CA ILE A 280 14.64 4.06 9.27
C ILE A 280 14.17 4.67 10.59
N PHE A 281 13.38 3.92 11.36
CA PHE A 281 12.86 4.31 12.68
C PHE A 281 13.73 3.80 13.86
N ALA A 282 14.85 3.13 13.57
CA ALA A 282 15.82 2.61 14.55
C ALA A 282 16.97 3.60 14.83
#